data_AF-A0A955KVW0-F1
#
_entry.id   AF-A0A955KVW0-F1
#
_cell.length_a   1.000
_cell.length_b   1.000
_cell.length_c   1.000
_cell.angle_alpha   90.00
_cell.angle_beta   90.00
_cell.angle_gamma   90.00
#
_symmetry.space_group_name_H-M   'P 1'
#
loop_
_entity.id
_entity.type
_entity.pdbx_description
1 polymer ?
#
loop_
_entity_poly.entity_id
_entity_poly.type
_entity_poly.pdbx_seq_one_letter_code
_entity_poly.pdbx_strand_id
1 'polypeptide(L)'
;MSEPTIFFFCTDPERALGLERLLPNFHIVCIDGGDIVEAMREKNVKIFSLSEELDNPNPIKRNTNVLLQNRKAQEYIKRNTSEQSEPSIMVFKVAPNIERTCEKLGYNLLNTSSKLNRKFELKISQYQSLSLPG
;
A
#
# COMPACT_ATOMS: atom_id res chain seq x y z
N MET A 1 5.14 -20.98 -11.08
CA MET A 1 4.53 -19.62 -11.05
C MET A 1 5.56 -18.70 -10.43
N SER A 2 5.82 -17.53 -11.01
CA SER A 2 6.65 -16.51 -10.37
C SER A 2 5.96 -16.00 -9.11
N GLU A 3 6.72 -15.72 -8.05
CA GLU A 3 6.17 -15.10 -6.84
C GLU A 3 5.56 -13.72 -7.16
N PRO A 4 4.40 -13.37 -6.60
CA PRO A 4 3.75 -12.09 -6.88
C PRO A 4 4.59 -10.93 -6.31
N THR A 5 4.77 -9.86 -7.09
CA THR A 5 5.31 -8.60 -6.56
C THR A 5 4.24 -7.88 -5.74
N ILE A 6 4.54 -7.58 -4.48
CA ILE A 6 3.62 -6.91 -3.57
C ILE A 6 4.08 -5.47 -3.38
N PHE A 7 3.18 -4.52 -3.63
CA PHE A 7 3.40 -3.09 -3.38
C PHE A 7 2.53 -2.63 -2.21
N PHE A 8 3.16 -2.28 -1.10
CA PHE A 8 2.50 -1.70 0.06
C PHE A 8 2.47 -0.17 -0.04
N PHE A 9 1.27 0.37 -0.23
CA PHE A 9 1.03 1.80 -0.35
C PHE A 9 0.69 2.43 0.99
N CYS A 10 1.47 3.42 1.40
CA CYS A 10 1.26 4.18 2.62
C CYS A 10 1.61 5.66 2.44
N THR A 11 1.19 6.51 3.37
CA THR A 11 1.71 7.89 3.41
C THR A 11 3.07 7.92 4.09
N ASP A 12 3.14 7.22 5.22
CA ASP A 12 4.28 7.12 6.12
C ASP A 12 4.86 5.70 6.03
N PRO A 13 6.16 5.54 5.74
CA PRO A 13 6.82 4.24 5.60
C PRO A 13 6.81 3.40 6.89
N GLU A 14 6.69 3.99 8.09
CA GLU A 14 6.67 3.24 9.35
C GLU A 14 5.54 2.20 9.40
N ARG A 15 4.43 2.45 8.69
CA ARG A 15 3.29 1.53 8.62
C ARG A 15 3.60 0.21 7.91
N ALA A 16 4.71 0.15 7.17
CA ALA A 16 5.13 -1.04 6.43
C ALA A 16 6.21 -1.85 7.16
N LEU A 17 6.77 -1.31 8.26
CA LEU A 17 7.89 -1.92 8.99
C LEU A 17 7.56 -3.35 9.44
N GLY A 18 8.51 -4.26 9.22
CA GLY A 18 8.45 -5.67 9.57
C GLY A 18 7.84 -6.56 8.49
N LEU A 19 6.99 -6.02 7.60
CA LEU A 19 6.38 -6.82 6.52
C LEU A 19 7.40 -7.22 5.46
N GLU A 20 8.42 -6.39 5.23
CA GLU A 20 9.52 -6.65 4.30
C GLU A 20 10.34 -7.90 4.66
N ARG A 21 10.25 -8.37 5.90
CA ARG A 21 10.95 -9.58 6.39
C ARG A 21 10.11 -10.84 6.24
N LEU A 22 8.81 -10.70 5.99
CA LEU A 22 7.84 -11.80 5.96
C LEU A 22 7.36 -12.10 4.54
N LEU A 23 7.20 -11.07 3.72
CA LEU A 23 6.62 -11.18 2.39
C LEU A 23 7.71 -11.21 1.32
N PRO A 24 7.69 -12.17 0.39
CA PRO A 24 8.64 -12.19 -0.71
C PRO A 24 8.36 -11.04 -1.67
N ASN A 25 9.42 -10.55 -2.31
CA ASN A 25 9.36 -9.50 -3.35
C ASN A 25 8.44 -8.31 -2.96
N PHE A 26 8.64 -7.82 -1.74
CA PHE A 26 7.85 -6.76 -1.12
C PHE A 26 8.47 -5.39 -1.38
N HIS A 27 7.64 -4.47 -1.84
CA HIS A 27 8.00 -3.09 -2.15
C HIS A 27 7.16 -2.14 -1.31
N ILE A 28 7.80 -1.14 -0.71
CA ILE A 28 7.12 -0.05 -0.01
C ILE A 28 7.00 1.12 -0.97
N VAL A 29 5.80 1.70 -1.07
CA VAL A 29 5.53 2.90 -1.88
C VAL A 29 4.92 3.94 -0.95
N CYS A 30 5.71 4.95 -0.57
CA CYS A 30 5.32 5.95 0.41
C CYS A 30 5.34 7.38 -0.14
N ILE A 31 4.67 8.29 0.57
CA ILE A 31 4.77 9.73 0.29
C ILE A 31 6.06 10.27 0.89
N ASP A 32 6.30 9.93 2.15
CA ASP A 32 7.36 10.55 2.97
C ASP A 32 8.74 9.95 2.70
N GLY A 33 9.78 10.72 3.01
CA GLY A 33 11.19 10.35 2.89
C GLY A 33 11.91 10.45 4.23
N GLY A 34 13.24 10.57 4.20
CA GLY A 34 14.08 10.85 5.36
C GLY A 34 14.68 9.61 6.01
N ASP A 35 15.18 9.75 7.24
CA ASP A 35 16.03 8.75 7.92
C ASP A 35 15.46 7.33 7.92
N ILE A 36 14.14 7.18 8.05
CA ILE A 36 13.51 5.86 8.03
C ILE A 36 13.58 5.19 6.64
N VAL A 37 13.45 5.97 5.56
CA VAL A 37 13.58 5.48 4.19
C VAL A 37 15.03 5.13 3.89
N GLU A 38 15.98 5.94 4.37
CA GLU A 38 17.41 5.66 4.26
C GLU A 38 17.77 4.37 5.00
N ALA A 39 17.39 4.24 6.27
CA ALA A 39 17.63 3.05 7.08
C ALA A 39 16.98 1.78 6.50
N MET A 40 15.84 1.90 5.82
CA MET A 40 15.23 0.80 5.08
C MET A 40 16.08 0.41 3.86
N ARG A 41 16.57 1.37 3.07
CA ARG A 41 17.43 1.10 1.92
C ARG A 41 18.76 0.47 2.32
N GLU A 42 19.38 0.91 3.41
CA GLU A 42 20.60 0.31 3.97
C GLU A 42 20.41 -1.18 4.30
N LYS A 43 19.18 -1.58 4.65
CA LYS A 43 18.78 -2.97 4.88
C LYS A 43 18.33 -3.70 3.61
N ASN A 44 18.59 -3.14 2.43
CA ASN A 44 18.17 -3.65 1.12
C ASN A 44 16.64 -3.78 0.96
N VAL A 45 15.86 -3.00 1.70
CA VAL A 45 14.41 -2.97 1.52
C VAL A 45 14.09 -2.18 0.26
N LYS A 46 13.22 -2.73 -0.58
CA LYS A 46 12.77 -2.07 -1.80
C LYS A 46 11.75 -1.00 -1.44
N ILE A 47 12.14 0.27 -1.50
CA ILE A 47 11.28 1.39 -1.12
C ILE A 47 11.33 2.53 -2.15
N PHE A 48 10.16 3.05 -2.48
CA PHE A 48 9.94 4.26 -3.25
C PHE A 48 9.37 5.35 -2.34
N SER A 49 10.00 6.52 -2.33
CA SER A 49 9.52 7.72 -1.63
C SER A 49 9.19 8.80 -2.64
N LEU A 50 7.94 9.27 -2.64
CA LEU A 50 7.52 10.32 -3.56
C LEU A 50 8.19 11.67 -3.25
N SER A 51 8.40 11.98 -1.97
CA SER A 51 9.02 13.26 -1.57
C SER A 51 10.46 13.37 -2.03
N GLU A 52 11.22 12.28 -1.97
CA GLU A 52 12.61 12.26 -2.44
C GLU A 52 12.68 12.30 -3.97
N GLU A 53 11.80 11.59 -4.66
CA GLU A 53 11.73 11.57 -6.13
C GLU A 53 11.35 12.93 -6.76
N LEU A 54 10.73 13.80 -5.98
CA LEU A 54 10.31 15.14 -6.41
C LEU A 54 11.09 16.26 -5.71
N ASP A 55 12.04 15.93 -4.83
CA ASP A 55 12.76 16.87 -3.97
C ASP A 55 11.81 17.86 -3.27
N ASN A 56 10.71 17.33 -2.72
CA ASN A 56 9.65 18.11 -2.07
C ASN A 56 9.03 17.32 -0.91
N PRO A 57 9.10 17.81 0.34
CA PRO A 57 8.56 17.10 1.51
C PRO A 57 7.03 17.00 1.55
N ASN A 58 6.31 17.82 0.77
CA ASN A 58 4.84 17.79 0.69
C ASN A 58 4.38 17.72 -0.78
N PRO A 59 4.70 16.64 -1.51
CA PRO A 59 4.55 16.60 -2.96
C PRO A 59 3.07 16.48 -3.39
N ILE A 60 2.23 15.91 -2.52
CA ILE A 60 0.80 15.69 -2.74
C ILE A 60 0.05 15.78 -1.42
N LYS A 61 -1.29 15.86 -1.49
CA LYS A 61 -2.16 15.64 -0.33
C LYS A 61 -1.87 14.26 0.27
N ARG A 62 -1.64 14.20 1.58
CA ARG A 62 -1.35 12.98 2.36
C ARG A 62 -2.52 11.98 2.32
N ASN A 63 -2.60 11.22 1.22
CA ASN A 63 -3.69 10.30 0.94
C ASN A 63 -3.19 9.16 0.04
N THR A 64 -3.33 7.93 0.52
CA THR A 64 -2.88 6.73 -0.19
C THR A 64 -3.50 6.59 -1.57
N ASN A 65 -4.77 6.99 -1.76
CA ASN A 65 -5.43 6.94 -3.06
C ASN A 65 -4.88 7.98 -4.05
N VAL A 66 -4.38 9.12 -3.55
CA VAL A 66 -3.71 10.13 -4.37
C VAL A 66 -2.32 9.63 -4.77
N LEU A 67 -1.59 9.00 -3.85
CA LEU A 67 -0.31 8.34 -4.15
C LEU A 67 -0.48 7.22 -5.18
N LEU A 68 -1.51 6.38 -5.03
CA LEU A 68 -1.81 5.30 -5.96
C LEU A 68 -2.10 5.79 -7.38
N GLN A 69 -2.56 7.03 -7.57
CA GLN A 69 -2.77 7.61 -8.90
C GLN A 69 -1.57 8.45 -9.38
N ASN A 70 -0.53 8.62 -8.55
CA ASN A 70 0.60 9.46 -8.89
C ASN A 70 1.45 8.81 -9.99
N ARG A 71 1.77 9.58 -11.04
CA ARG A 71 2.54 9.10 -12.19
C ARG A 71 3.86 8.42 -11.81
N LYS A 72 4.64 8.99 -10.88
CA LYS A 72 5.94 8.43 -10.46
C LYS A 72 5.78 7.10 -9.73
N ALA A 73 4.75 6.98 -8.89
CA ALA A 73 4.43 5.72 -8.22
C ALA A 73 3.99 4.65 -9.23
N GLN A 74 3.20 5.03 -10.25
CA GLN A 74 2.79 4.12 -11.32
C GLN A 74 3.98 3.66 -12.18
N GLU A 75 4.91 4.57 -12.49
CA GLU A 75 6.17 4.23 -13.18
C GLU A 75 7.03 3.28 -12.34
N TYR A 76 7.07 3.47 -11.02
CA TYR A 76 7.75 2.55 -10.12
C TYR A 76 7.11 1.15 -10.13
N ILE A 77 5.78 1.04 -10.03
CA ILE A 77 5.08 -0.25 -10.12
C ILE A 77 5.40 -0.94 -11.44
N LYS A 78 5.23 -0.23 -12.57
CA LYS A 78 5.45 -0.78 -13.91
C LYS A 78 6.88 -1.30 -14.10
N ARG A 79 7.90 -0.59 -13.59
CA ARG A 79 9.31 -1.03 -13.67
C ARG A 79 9.63 -2.26 -12.83
N ASN A 80 8.84 -2.52 -11.78
CA ASN A 80 9.08 -3.59 -10.82
C ASN A 80 8.06 -4.75 -10.94
N THR A 81 7.20 -4.69 -11.96
CA THR A 81 6.22 -5.75 -12.25
C THR A 81 6.63 -6.43 -13.55
N SER A 82 6.61 -7.77 -13.57
CA SER A 82 6.85 -8.53 -14.80
C SER A 82 5.70 -8.29 -15.79
N GLU A 83 6.00 -8.25 -17.08
CA GLU A 83 4.99 -8.09 -18.16
C GLU A 83 3.90 -9.17 -18.12
N GLN A 84 4.18 -10.31 -17.49
CA GLN A 84 3.28 -11.46 -17.38
C GLN A 84 2.49 -11.51 -16.06
N SER A 85 2.59 -10.47 -15.23
CA SER A 85 1.99 -10.44 -13.88
C SER A 85 1.20 -9.17 -13.61
N GLU A 86 0.10 -9.29 -12.87
CA GLU A 86 -0.63 -8.14 -12.34
C GLU A 86 0.02 -7.65 -11.04
N PRO A 87 0.19 -6.32 -10.86
CA PRO A 87 0.64 -5.77 -9.59
C PRO A 87 -0.31 -6.14 -8.45
N SER A 88 0.25 -6.69 -7.37
CA SER A 88 -0.52 -6.91 -6.14
C SER A 88 -0.34 -5.72 -5.20
N ILE A 89 -1.45 -5.10 -4.80
CA ILE A 89 -1.47 -3.89 -3.97
C ILE A 89 -1.93 -4.25 -2.57
N MET A 90 -1.24 -3.70 -1.59
CA MET A 90 -1.63 -3.73 -0.19
C MET A 90 -1.65 -2.31 0.36
N VAL A 91 -2.60 -1.99 1.22
CA VAL A 91 -2.67 -0.70 1.91
C VAL A 91 -2.89 -0.89 3.40
N PHE A 92 -2.46 0.09 4.20
CA PHE A 92 -2.74 0.07 5.64
C PHE A 92 -4.24 0.13 5.94
N LYS A 93 -4.97 1.06 5.32
CA LYS A 93 -6.42 1.22 5.49
C LYS A 93 -7.13 1.26 4.15
N VAL A 94 -7.89 0.20 3.86
CA VAL A 94 -8.70 0.10 2.65
C VAL A 94 -9.92 1.05 2.72
N ALA A 95 -10.29 1.62 1.58
CA ALA A 95 -11.44 2.51 1.42
C ALA A 95 -12.08 2.33 0.03
N PRO A 96 -13.37 2.68 -0.15
CA PRO A 96 -14.06 2.46 -1.43
C PRO A 96 -13.45 3.16 -2.65
N ASN A 97 -12.71 4.25 -2.45
CA ASN A 97 -11.97 4.91 -3.52
C ASN A 97 -10.69 4.16 -3.92
N ILE A 98 -10.02 3.50 -2.97
CA ILE A 98 -8.85 2.67 -3.23
C ILE A 98 -9.26 1.43 -4.03
N GLU A 99 -10.33 0.75 -3.61
CA GLU A 99 -10.90 -0.40 -4.33
C GLU A 99 -11.20 -0.05 -5.79
N ARG A 100 -11.95 1.04 -6.01
CA ARG A 100 -12.26 1.55 -7.36
C ARG A 100 -11.03 1.97 -8.15
N THR A 101 -9.99 2.44 -7.50
CA THR A 101 -8.74 2.85 -8.19
C THR A 101 -7.96 1.61 -8.62
N CYS A 102 -7.80 0.61 -7.77
CA CYS A 102 -7.17 -0.66 -8.14
C CYS A 102 -7.95 -1.36 -9.26
N GLU A 103 -9.28 -1.40 -9.19
CA GLU A 103 -10.13 -1.96 -10.25
C GLU A 103 -9.90 -1.24 -11.59
N LYS A 104 -9.91 0.09 -11.61
CA LYS A 104 -9.64 0.89 -12.81
C LYS A 104 -8.24 0.69 -13.39
N LEU A 105 -7.25 0.41 -12.54
CA LEU A 105 -5.87 0.19 -12.94
C LEU A 105 -5.58 -1.28 -13.30
N GLY A 106 -6.54 -2.19 -13.10
CA GLY A 106 -6.34 -3.63 -13.30
C GLY A 106 -5.37 -4.23 -12.29
N TYR A 107 -5.37 -3.74 -11.05
CA TYR A 107 -4.48 -4.20 -9.99
C TYR A 107 -5.20 -5.12 -9.00
N ASN A 108 -4.50 -6.15 -8.54
CA ASN A 108 -5.01 -7.08 -7.55
C ASN A 108 -4.87 -6.50 -6.14
N LEU A 109 -5.97 -6.04 -5.53
CA LEU A 109 -5.96 -5.52 -4.16
C LEU A 109 -6.07 -6.68 -3.16
N LEU A 110 -5.03 -6.87 -2.34
CA LEU A 110 -4.93 -7.97 -1.38
C LEU A 110 -5.69 -7.74 -0.08
N ASN A 111 -6.14 -6.50 0.18
CA ASN A 111 -6.92 -6.17 1.37
C ASN A 111 -8.29 -6.85 1.34
N THR A 112 -8.89 -7.03 2.53
CA THR A 112 -10.33 -7.28 2.61
C THR A 112 -11.13 -6.10 2.06
N SER A 113 -12.39 -6.32 1.72
CA SER A 113 -13.23 -5.21 1.25
C SER A 113 -13.39 -4.14 2.32
N SER A 114 -13.50 -2.88 1.90
CA SER A 114 -13.70 -1.73 2.77
C SER A 114 -14.98 -1.86 3.61
N LYS A 115 -16.01 -2.50 3.06
CA LYS A 115 -17.25 -2.83 3.76
C LYS A 115 -17.01 -3.85 4.88
N LEU A 116 -16.25 -4.92 4.61
CA LEU A 116 -15.92 -5.94 5.60
C LEU A 116 -15.02 -5.34 6.70
N ASN A 117 -14.00 -4.58 6.31
CA ASN A 117 -13.11 -3.91 7.26
C ASN A 117 -13.89 -2.98 8.21
N ARG A 118 -14.83 -2.19 7.66
CA ARG A 118 -15.69 -1.32 8.48
C ARG A 118 -16.56 -2.09 9.47
N LYS A 119 -17.06 -3.27 9.10
CA LYS A 119 -17.87 -4.13 10.00
C LYS A 119 -17.09 -4.48 11.28
N PHE A 120 -15.78 -4.72 11.16
CA PHE A 120 -14.93 -5.11 12.29
C PHE A 120 -14.18 -3.95 12.96
N GLU A 121 -13.95 -2.83 12.27
CA GLU A 121 -13.33 -1.63 12.88
C GLU A 121 -14.33 -0.79 13.71
N LEU A 122 -15.60 -0.74 13.33
CA LEU A 122 -16.59 0.07 14.06
C LEU A 122 -17.04 -0.67 15.32
N LYS A 123 -16.77 -0.07 16.49
CA LYS A 123 -17.10 -0.65 17.81
C LYS A 123 -18.55 -1.13 17.92
N ILE A 124 -19.50 -0.37 17.36
CA ILE A 124 -20.93 -0.72 17.41
C ILE A 124 -21.21 -1.99 16.60
N SER A 125 -20.78 -2.04 15.33
CA SER A 125 -21.02 -3.22 14.50
C SER A 125 -20.18 -4.42 14.94
N GLN A 126 -19.00 -4.17 15.52
CA GLN A 126 -18.16 -5.19 16.13
C GLN A 126 -18.89 -5.82 17.33
N TYR A 127 -19.40 -5.01 18.26
CA TYR A 127 -20.21 -5.50 19.39
C TYR A 127 -21.39 -6.34 18.90
N GLN A 128 -22.18 -5.81 17.96
CA GLN A 128 -23.30 -6.55 17.38
C GLN A 128 -22.90 -7.88 16.75
N SER A 129 -21.74 -7.91 16.06
CA SER A 129 -21.25 -9.13 15.39
C SER A 129 -20.72 -10.18 16.37
N LEU A 130 -20.31 -9.77 17.58
CA LEU A 130 -19.73 -10.66 18.60
C LEU A 130 -20.73 -11.05 19.70
N SER A 131 -21.80 -10.29 19.90
CA SER A 131 -22.79 -10.52 20.96
C SER A 131 -24.01 -11.34 20.53
N LEU A 132 -24.16 -11.65 19.24
CA LEU A 132 -25.22 -12.53 18.77
C LEU A 132 -24.75 -14.00 18.83
N PRO A 133 -25.52 -14.92 19.46
CA PRO A 133 -25.23 -16.34 19.37
C PRO A 133 -25.32 -16.78 17.90
N GLY A 134 -24.32 -17.56 17.45
CA GLY A 134 -24.28 -18.15 16.11
C GLY A 134 -25.33 -19.22 15.88
#